data_AF-A0A0B3AKU6-F1
#
_entry.id   AF-A0A0B3AKU6-F1
#
_cell.length_a   1.000
_cell.length_b   1.000
_cell.length_c   1.000
_cell.angle_alpha   90.00
_cell.angle_beta   90.00
_cell.angle_gamma   90.00
#
_symmetry.space_group_name_H-M   'P 1'
#
loop_
_entity.id
_entity.type
_entity.pdbx_description
1 polymer ?
#
loop_
_entity_poly.entity_id
_entity_poly.type
_entity_poly.pdbx_seq_one_letter_code
_entity_poly.pdbx_strand_id
1 'polypeptide(L)'
;MKTPNIAVIYLPGNNCEEESLRAITSNGMDGKIVRWNQRKGIEKYDGYVITGGWAYEDRIRAGVIASKDPIIRDVRRQAEQLLLRLDPAPERAAEGKVRVHHDI
;
A
#
# COMPACT_ATOMS: atom_id res chain seq x y z
N MET A 1 20.65 -12.16 1.67
CA MET A 1 19.48 -11.68 0.90
C MET A 1 19.05 -10.34 1.47
N LYS A 2 18.61 -9.39 0.64
CA LYS A 2 18.07 -8.11 1.12
C LYS A 2 16.71 -8.37 1.77
N THR A 3 16.51 -7.90 3.00
CA THR A 3 15.19 -7.89 3.64
C THR A 3 14.27 -6.90 2.91
N PRO A 4 13.11 -7.31 2.39
CA PRO A 4 12.18 -6.38 1.73
C PRO A 4 11.64 -5.34 2.73
N ASN A 5 11.68 -4.06 2.34
CA ASN A 5 11.12 -2.98 3.14
C ASN A 5 9.71 -2.65 2.64
N ILE A 6 8.69 -2.84 3.49
CA ILE A 6 7.28 -2.70 3.14
C ILE A 6 6.66 -1.49 3.82
N ALA A 7 5.98 -0.64 3.05
CA ALA A 7 5.20 0.48 3.60
C ALA A 7 3.77 0.03 3.93
N VAL A 8 3.38 0.21 5.18
CA VAL A 8 2.03 0.01 5.70
C VAL A 8 1.31 1.36 5.68
N ILE A 9 0.40 1.55 4.72
CA ILE A 9 -0.25 2.83 4.48
C ILE A 9 -1.37 3.04 5.50
N TYR A 10 -1.22 4.07 6.32
CA TYR A 10 -2.21 4.51 7.28
C TYR A 10 -3.00 5.71 6.75
N LEU A 11 -4.31 5.52 6.59
CA LEU A 11 -5.29 6.57 6.31
C LEU A 11 -6.04 6.93 7.60
N PRO A 12 -6.60 8.15 7.71
CA PRO A 12 -7.47 8.52 8.82
C PRO A 12 -8.63 7.53 8.95
N GLY A 13 -8.86 6.96 10.13
CA GLY A 13 -9.96 6.01 10.39
C GLY A 13 -9.64 4.54 10.09
N ASN A 14 -8.46 4.23 9.54
CA ASN A 14 -7.98 2.84 9.53
C ASN A 14 -7.72 2.34 10.96
N ASN A 15 -7.80 1.03 11.15
CA ASN A 15 -7.65 0.40 12.46
C ASN A 15 -6.86 -0.92 12.44
N CYS A 16 -6.35 -1.35 11.28
CA CYS A 16 -5.63 -2.62 11.11
C CYS A 16 -4.12 -2.44 10.86
N GLU A 17 -3.58 -1.22 10.96
CA GLU A 17 -2.17 -0.96 10.62
C GLU A 17 -1.16 -1.66 11.51
N GLU A 18 -1.47 -1.86 12.79
CA GLU A 18 -0.61 -2.58 13.72
C GLU A 18 -0.61 -4.09 13.42
N GLU A 19 -1.77 -4.65 13.09
CA GLU A 19 -1.95 -6.05 12.69
C GLU A 19 -1.22 -6.34 11.38
N SER A 20 -1.39 -5.49 10.36
CA SER A 20 -0.66 -5.62 9.10
C SER A 20 0.86 -5.48 9.31
N LEU A 21 1.31 -4.56 10.19
CA LEU A 21 2.73 -4.43 10.53
C LEU A 21 3.27 -5.69 11.22
N ARG A 22 2.53 -6.26 12.18
CA ARG A 22 2.89 -7.52 12.84
C ARG A 22 2.98 -8.67 11.84
N ALA A 23 2.03 -8.79 10.92
CA ALA A 23 2.04 -9.83 9.89
C ALA A 23 3.25 -9.69 8.94
N ILE A 24 3.62 -8.46 8.56
CA ILE A 24 4.79 -8.22 7.72
C ILE A 24 6.07 -8.62 8.46
N THR A 25 6.23 -8.14 9.70
CA THR A 25 7.43 -8.40 10.50
C THR A 25 7.58 -9.87 10.90
N SER A 26 6.47 -10.58 11.19
CA SER A 26 6.50 -12.02 11.48
C SER A 26 6.90 -12.88 10.29
N ASN A 27 6.80 -12.35 9.07
CA ASN A 27 7.23 -13.01 7.83
C ASN A 27 8.64 -12.57 7.38
N GLY A 28 9.43 -11.96 8.27
CA GLY A 28 10.83 -11.64 8.01
C GLY A 28 11.06 -10.45 7.08
N MET A 29 10.09 -9.53 6.96
CA MET A 29 10.20 -8.28 6.21
C MET A 29 10.33 -7.06 7.16
N ASP A 30 10.91 -5.95 6.68
CA ASP A 30 10.97 -4.67 7.44
C ASP A 30 9.73 -3.83 7.12
N GLY A 31 8.73 -3.86 8.00
CA GLY A 31 7.50 -3.08 7.86
C GLY A 31 7.60 -1.70 8.49
N LYS A 32 7.04 -0.66 7.84
CA LYS A 32 6.94 0.70 8.41
C LYS A 32 5.58 1.32 8.16
N ILE A 33 4.95 1.82 9.21
CA ILE A 33 3.71 2.60 9.09
C ILE A 33 4.03 3.96 8.47
N VAL A 34 3.37 4.25 7.34
CA VAL A 34 3.47 5.48 6.57
C VAL A 34 2.12 6.17 6.61
N ARG A 35 2.07 7.33 7.29
CA ARG A 35 0.82 8.09 7.41
C ARG A 35 0.53 8.87 6.14
N TRP A 36 -0.75 9.01 5.80
CA TRP A 36 -1.26 9.78 4.66
C TRP A 36 -0.65 11.19 4.51
N ASN A 37 -0.32 11.84 5.62
CA ASN A 37 0.24 13.19 5.64
C ASN A 37 1.79 13.25 5.53
N GLN A 38 2.47 12.12 5.38
CA GLN A 38 3.91 12.06 5.12
C GLN A 38 4.19 12.34 3.64
N ARG A 39 4.74 13.52 3.35
CA ARG A 39 4.83 14.06 1.98
C ARG A 39 5.91 13.44 1.09
N LYS A 40 6.84 12.63 1.61
CA LYS A 40 8.05 12.18 0.89
C LYS A 40 8.50 10.79 1.31
N GLY A 41 9.27 10.13 0.44
CA GLY A 41 10.00 8.90 0.78
C GLY A 41 9.18 7.64 0.65
N ILE A 42 8.13 7.66 -0.19
CA ILE A 42 7.33 6.46 -0.49
C ILE A 42 7.99 5.60 -1.58
N GLU A 43 8.78 6.23 -2.45
CA GLU A 43 9.56 5.61 -3.53
C GLU A 43 10.69 4.69 -3.07
N LYS A 44 11.04 4.72 -1.77
CA LYS A 44 12.15 3.95 -1.20
C LYS A 44 11.77 2.52 -0.78
N TYR A 45 10.48 2.20 -0.79
CA TYR A 45 9.95 0.91 -0.34
C TYR A 45 9.94 -0.10 -1.48
N ASP A 46 10.13 -1.37 -1.13
CA ASP A 46 10.10 -2.50 -2.06
C ASP A 46 8.66 -3.00 -2.30
N GLY A 47 7.70 -2.57 -1.47
CA GLY A 47 6.28 -2.89 -1.61
C GLY A 47 5.39 -2.05 -0.68
N TYR A 48 4.06 -2.16 -0.89
CA TYR A 48 3.05 -1.37 -0.18
C TYR A 48 1.89 -2.26 0.25
N VAL A 49 1.34 -2.00 1.44
CA VAL A 49 0.09 -2.59 1.96
C VAL A 49 -0.85 -1.44 2.31
N ILE A 50 -2.05 -1.44 1.72
CA ILE A 50 -3.11 -0.51 2.11
C ILE A 50 -3.94 -1.20 3.20
N THR A 51 -3.94 -0.64 4.39
CA THR A 51 -4.56 -1.32 5.55
C THR A 51 -6.09 -1.22 5.49
N GLY A 52 -6.73 -2.24 6.05
CA GLY A 52 -8.17 -2.29 6.24
C GLY A 52 -8.69 -1.33 7.32
N GLY A 53 -10.01 -1.34 7.46
CA GLY A 53 -10.73 -0.53 8.46
C GLY A 53 -11.75 0.40 7.83
N TRP A 54 -11.94 1.54 8.47
CA TRP A 54 -13.01 2.50 8.17
C TRP A 54 -12.39 3.82 7.71
N ALA A 55 -11.67 3.77 6.60
CA ALA A 55 -10.97 4.94 6.08
C ALA A 55 -11.94 6.13 5.87
N TYR A 56 -11.66 7.26 6.51
CA TYR A 56 -12.54 8.44 6.58
C TYR A 56 -13.95 8.13 7.09
N GLU A 57 -14.08 7.12 7.97
CA GLU A 57 -15.32 6.57 8.52
C GLU A 57 -16.29 6.05 7.46
N ASP A 58 -15.77 5.58 6.31
CA ASP A 58 -16.57 5.11 5.18
C ASP A 58 -17.65 6.10 4.72
N ARG A 59 -17.45 7.39 4.99
CA ARG A 59 -18.37 8.46 4.59
C ARG A 59 -18.66 8.35 3.10
N ILE A 60 -19.94 8.40 2.74
CA ILE A 60 -20.49 8.16 1.39
C ILE A 60 -20.47 6.66 0.98
N ARG A 61 -19.29 6.04 0.97
CA ARG A 61 -19.08 4.61 0.66
C ARG A 61 -17.70 4.20 1.12
N ALA A 62 -17.55 2.94 1.55
CA ALA A 62 -16.26 2.33 1.87
C ALA A 62 -15.19 2.66 0.83
N GLY A 63 -14.08 3.24 1.28
CA GLY A 63 -12.92 3.57 0.47
C GLY A 63 -13.07 4.71 -0.57
N VAL A 64 -14.26 5.30 -0.77
CA VAL A 64 -14.45 6.28 -1.87
C VAL A 64 -13.69 7.58 -1.63
N ILE A 65 -13.63 8.05 -0.37
CA ILE A 65 -12.82 9.21 0.01
C ILE A 65 -11.34 8.85 0.01
N ALA A 66 -11.00 7.71 0.61
CA ALA A 66 -9.64 7.17 0.67
C ALA A 66 -8.96 7.07 -0.70
N SER A 67 -9.66 6.54 -1.71
CA SER A 67 -9.13 6.36 -3.08
C SER A 67 -8.70 7.66 -3.75
N LYS A 68 -9.16 8.81 -3.25
CA LYS A 68 -8.82 10.14 -3.76
C LYS A 68 -7.68 10.80 -2.99
N ASP A 69 -7.19 10.21 -1.91
CA ASP A 69 -6.09 10.78 -1.14
C ASP A 69 -4.79 10.81 -1.96
N PRO A 70 -4.01 11.91 -1.89
CA PRO A 70 -2.74 12.02 -2.61
C PRO A 70 -1.79 10.84 -2.41
N ILE A 71 -1.75 10.24 -1.20
CA ILE A 71 -0.86 9.10 -0.94
C ILE A 71 -1.23 7.88 -1.77
N ILE A 72 -2.53 7.64 -2.02
CA ILE A 72 -3.00 6.51 -2.82
C ILE A 72 -2.60 6.68 -4.29
N ARG A 73 -2.65 7.91 -4.81
CA ARG A 73 -2.16 8.23 -6.15
C ARG A 73 -0.65 7.95 -6.26
N ASP A 74 0.11 8.30 -5.24
CA ASP A 74 1.55 8.07 -5.23
C ASP A 74 1.90 6.58 -5.10
N VAL A 75 1.20 5.83 -4.22
CA VAL A 75 1.32 4.36 -4.11
C VAL A 75 1.04 3.68 -5.45
N ARG A 76 -0.05 4.04 -6.14
CA ARG A 76 -0.38 3.46 -7.44
C ARG A 76 0.75 3.65 -8.45
N ARG A 77 1.28 4.88 -8.55
CA ARG A 77 2.40 5.21 -9.46
C ARG A 77 3.65 4.37 -9.14
N GLN A 78 3.97 4.19 -7.87
CA GLN A 78 5.13 3.38 -7.48
C GLN A 78 4.91 1.89 -7.73
N ALA A 79 3.71 1.38 -7.45
CA ALA A 79 3.35 -0.01 -7.70
C ALA A 79 3.46 -0.36 -9.20
N GLU A 80 3.00 0.51 -10.09
CA GLU A 80 3.17 0.37 -11.54
C GLU A 80 4.66 0.29 -11.93
N GLN A 81 5.51 1.16 -11.36
CA GLN A 81 6.95 1.12 -11.61
C GLN A 81 7.62 -0.15 -11.08
N LEU A 82 7.21 -0.66 -9.92
CA LEU A 82 7.72 -1.91 -9.37
C LEU A 82 7.33 -3.10 -10.26
N LEU A 83 6.09 -3.14 -10.75
CA LEU A 83 5.64 -4.19 -11.67
C LEU A 83 6.48 -4.24 -12.94
N LEU A 84 6.75 -3.09 -13.57
CA LEU A 84 7.61 -3.01 -14.77
C LEU A 84 9.04 -3.50 -14.52
N ARG A 85 9.56 -3.37 -13.29
CA ARG A 85 10.88 -3.88 -12.91
C ARG A 85 10.88 -5.40 -12.70
N LEU A 86 9.75 -5.96 -12.26
CA LEU A 86 9.60 -7.39 -11.97
C LEU A 86 9.24 -8.20 -13.22
N ASP A 87 8.48 -7.62 -14.16
CA ASP A 87 8.15 -8.22 -15.45
C ASP A 87 8.13 -7.13 -16.55
N PRO A 88 9.16 -7.07 -17.40
CA PRO A 88 9.30 -6.03 -18.42
C PRO A 88 8.39 -6.24 -19.65
N ALA A 89 7.48 -7.21 -19.66
CA ALA A 89 6.48 -7.40 -20.72
C ALA A 89 5.15 -6.66 -20.37
N PRO A 90 4.94 -5.42 -20.87
CA PRO A 90 3.85 -4.54 -20.43
C PRO A 90 2.44 -5.06 -20.78
N GLU A 91 2.31 -5.96 -21.74
CA GLU A 91 1.02 -6.47 -22.22
C GLU A 91 0.31 -7.36 -21.18
N ARG A 92 1.06 -8.02 -20.29
CA ARG A 92 0.50 -8.82 -19.17
C ARG A 92 0.25 -8.00 -17.91
N ALA A 93 0.94 -6.88 -17.72
CA ALA A 93 0.72 -6.00 -16.56
C ALA A 93 -0.65 -5.32 -16.60
N ALA A 94 -1.23 -5.13 -17.79
CA ALA A 94 -2.60 -4.62 -17.97
C ALA A 94 -3.69 -5.65 -17.60
N GLU A 95 -3.39 -6.96 -17.69
CA GLU A 95 -4.29 -8.05 -17.32
C GLU A 95 -4.03 -8.57 -15.89
N GLY A 96 -2.84 -8.34 -15.37
CA GLY A 96 -2.44 -8.63 -14.00
C GLY A 96 -3.09 -7.64 -13.04
N LYS A 97 -4.30 -7.96 -12.57
CA LYS A 97 -4.94 -7.33 -11.40
C LYS A 97 -3.86 -6.94 -10.39
N VAL A 98 -3.65 -5.64 -10.19
CA VAL A 98 -2.89 -5.13 -9.04
C VAL A 98 -3.48 -5.82 -7.82
N ARG A 99 -2.78 -6.81 -7.25
CA ARG A 99 -3.19 -7.44 -5.99
C ARG A 99 -2.80 -6.46 -4.89
N VAL A 100 -3.59 -5.40 -4.76
CA VAL A 100 -3.70 -4.70 -3.49
C VAL A 100 -4.39 -5.70 -2.56
N HIS A 101 -3.61 -6.35 -1.69
CA HIS A 101 -4.19 -7.12 -0.60
C HIS A 101 -4.90 -6.11 0.30
N HIS A 102 -6.23 -6.17 0.27
CA HIS A 102 -7.06 -5.49 1.24
C HIS A 102 -7.38 -6.52 2.30
N ASP A 103 -6.93 -6.28 3.52
CA ASP A 103 -7.53 -6.93 4.68
C ASP A 103 -8.92 -6.27 4.85
N ILE A 104 -10.00 -7.03 4.63
CA ILE A 104 -11.37 -6.64 5.00
C ILE A 104 -11.67 -7.29 6.34
#